data_AF-F4PHW5-F1
#
_entry.id   AF-F4PHW5-F1
#
_cell.length_a   1.000
_cell.length_b   1.000
_cell.length_c   1.000
_cell.angle_alpha   90.00
_cell.angle_beta   90.00
_cell.angle_gamma   90.00
#
_symmetry.space_group_name_H-M   'P 1'
#
loop_
_entity.id
_entity.type
_entity.pdbx_description
1 polymer ?
#
loop_
_entity_poly.entity_id
_entity_poly.type
_entity_poly.pdbx_seq_one_letter_code
_entity_poly.pdbx_strand_id
1 'polypeptide(L)'
;MSDNNKNEVIVVEEDTTPKVETKYLYMPEIKDDYDRAKFSLVSDFPACYQTIDMAIECNRSHGVAPDVLIKPCKEIQGHMRFCLLSTFCPKQASLLVDCMKGRIPLDEQQPIPKNCLKFWNDFDSCLGKATDDFETKNNPLKK
;
A
#
# COMPACT_ATOMS: atom_id res chain seq x y z
N MET A 1 -0.63 -63.93 40.06
CA MET A 1 0.38 -63.68 39.00
C MET A 1 -0.35 -63.74 37.66
N SER A 2 -0.71 -62.56 37.13
CA SER A 2 -1.22 -62.34 35.77
C SER A 2 -0.86 -60.90 35.40
N ASP A 3 0.19 -60.82 34.59
CA ASP A 3 0.42 -60.01 33.40
C ASP A 3 -0.25 -58.63 33.16
N ASN A 4 0.62 -57.77 32.62
CA ASN A 4 0.44 -56.74 31.59
C ASN A 4 -0.19 -55.39 31.97
N ASN A 5 0.61 -54.30 31.90
CA ASN A 5 0.63 -53.47 30.68
C ASN A 5 1.85 -52.53 30.65
N LYS A 6 2.55 -52.50 29.51
CA LYS A 6 3.61 -51.55 29.14
C LYS A 6 2.94 -50.30 28.54
N ASN A 7 3.36 -49.10 28.96
CA ASN A 7 3.18 -47.90 28.14
C ASN A 7 4.53 -47.17 28.04
N GLU A 8 5.06 -47.16 26.82
CA GLU A 8 6.09 -46.24 26.34
C GLU A 8 5.55 -44.80 26.40
N VAL A 9 6.32 -43.89 26.98
CA VAL A 9 6.07 -42.45 26.91
C VAL A 9 6.93 -41.89 25.78
N ILE A 10 6.28 -41.49 24.69
CA ILE A 10 6.90 -40.78 23.57
C ILE A 10 7.03 -39.31 23.98
N VAL A 11 8.27 -38.83 24.06
CA VAL A 11 8.60 -37.42 24.22
C VAL A 11 8.40 -36.75 22.85
N VAL A 12 7.43 -35.84 22.75
CA VAL A 12 7.27 -34.97 21.59
C VAL A 12 7.92 -33.64 21.94
N GLU A 13 9.04 -33.34 21.28
CA GLU A 13 9.75 -32.07 21.38
C GLU A 13 8.88 -30.93 20.86
N GLU A 14 8.68 -29.90 21.69
CA GLU A 14 7.98 -28.66 21.34
C GLU A 14 8.90 -27.79 20.47
N ASP A 15 8.64 -27.79 19.17
CA ASP A 15 9.27 -26.89 18.20
C ASP A 15 8.72 -25.47 18.38
N THR A 16 9.40 -24.66 19.20
CA THR A 16 9.12 -23.23 19.38
C THR A 16 9.60 -22.44 18.17
N THR A 17 8.88 -22.52 17.06
CA THR A 17 8.94 -21.50 16.01
C THR A 17 8.01 -20.33 16.39
N PRO A 18 8.49 -19.08 16.43
CA PRO A 18 7.63 -17.94 16.68
C PRO A 18 6.68 -17.78 15.49
N LYS A 19 5.41 -18.17 15.69
CA LYS A 19 4.31 -17.82 14.79
C LYS A 19 4.27 -16.30 14.69
N VAL A 20 4.73 -15.79 13.55
CA VAL A 20 4.39 -14.44 13.11
C VAL A 20 2.87 -14.42 12.96
N GLU A 21 2.18 -13.91 13.98
CA GLU A 21 0.75 -13.60 13.87
C GLU A 21 0.61 -12.56 12.75
N THR A 22 0.26 -13.01 11.56
CA THR A 22 -0.37 -12.14 10.58
C THR A 22 -1.66 -11.70 11.22
N LYS A 23 -1.67 -10.49 11.80
CA LYS A 23 -2.89 -9.76 12.14
C LYS A 23 -3.70 -9.67 10.85
N TYR A 24 -4.58 -10.64 10.65
CA TYR A 24 -5.60 -10.57 9.62
C TYR A 24 -6.36 -9.27 9.88
N LEU A 25 -6.25 -8.33 8.95
CA LEU A 25 -7.07 -7.12 8.93
C LEU A 25 -8.53 -7.59 9.05
N TYR A 26 -9.12 -7.45 10.24
CA TYR A 26 -10.50 -7.80 10.48
C TYR A 26 -11.37 -6.93 9.58
N MET A 27 -12.01 -7.56 8.61
CA MET A 27 -12.69 -6.85 7.54
C MET A 27 -14.18 -6.71 7.87
N PRO A 28 -14.70 -5.51 8.13
CA PRO A 28 -16.13 -5.31 8.34
C PRO A 28 -16.89 -5.58 7.03
N GLU A 29 -18.18 -5.96 7.15
CA GLU A 29 -19.10 -6.05 6.02
C GLU A 29 -19.04 -4.76 5.16
N ILE A 30 -19.03 -4.89 3.84
CA ILE A 30 -19.07 -3.76 2.90
C ILE A 30 -20.47 -3.14 2.97
N LYS A 31 -20.62 -1.96 3.57
CA LYS A 31 -21.93 -1.33 3.79
C LYS A 31 -22.24 -0.25 2.77
N ASP A 32 -21.23 0.40 2.22
CA ASP A 32 -21.37 1.51 1.28
C ASP A 32 -20.23 1.57 0.25
N ASP A 33 -20.29 2.57 -0.63
CA ASP A 33 -19.30 2.77 -1.68
C ASP A 33 -17.91 3.15 -1.13
N TYR A 34 -17.83 3.73 0.07
CA TYR A 34 -16.56 4.04 0.74
C TYR A 34 -15.87 2.76 1.21
N ASP A 35 -16.62 1.86 1.85
CA ASP A 35 -16.10 0.56 2.27
C ASP A 35 -15.62 -0.26 1.06
N ARG A 36 -16.37 -0.22 -0.05
CA ARG A 36 -15.99 -0.88 -1.30
C ARG A 36 -14.70 -0.31 -1.87
N ALA A 37 -14.58 1.01 -1.96
CA ALA A 37 -13.38 1.67 -2.46
C ALA A 37 -12.16 1.38 -1.57
N LYS A 38 -12.33 1.44 -0.25
CA LYS A 38 -11.28 1.13 0.72
C LYS A 38 -10.82 -0.31 0.57
N PHE A 39 -11.76 -1.25 0.49
CA PHE A 39 -11.44 -2.65 0.31
C PHE A 39 -10.66 -2.92 -0.98
N SER A 40 -11.14 -2.40 -2.11
CA SER A 40 -10.47 -2.61 -3.41
C SER A 40 -9.03 -2.11 -3.37
N LEU A 41 -8.80 -0.89 -2.87
CA LEU A 41 -7.46 -0.32 -2.82
C LEU A 41 -6.56 -1.02 -1.78
N VAL A 42 -7.08 -1.39 -0.61
CA VAL A 42 -6.29 -2.07 0.43
C VAL A 42 -5.91 -3.49 0.00
N SER A 43 -6.78 -4.17 -0.73
CA SER A 43 -6.49 -5.51 -1.27
C SER A 43 -5.28 -5.46 -2.21
N ASP A 44 -5.22 -4.46 -3.08
CA ASP A 44 -4.13 -4.30 -4.05
C ASP A 44 -2.88 -3.66 -3.43
N PHE A 45 -3.06 -2.80 -2.43
CA PHE A 45 -2.00 -1.98 -1.83
C PHE A 45 -2.06 -2.00 -0.29
N PRO A 46 -1.84 -3.16 0.36
CA PRO A 46 -2.00 -3.29 1.81
C PRO A 46 -1.03 -2.42 2.62
N ALA A 47 0.16 -2.15 2.07
CA ALA A 47 1.14 -1.25 2.69
C ALA A 47 0.64 0.21 2.81
N CYS A 48 -0.35 0.60 2.01
CA CYS A 48 -0.90 1.95 1.98
C CYS A 48 -2.19 2.12 2.79
N TYR A 49 -2.57 1.11 3.60
CA TYR A 49 -3.84 1.08 4.34
C TYR A 49 -4.17 2.40 5.04
N GLN A 50 -3.24 2.94 5.83
CA GLN A 50 -3.49 4.17 6.60
C GLN A 50 -3.79 5.36 5.70
N THR A 51 -3.01 5.55 4.63
CA THR A 51 -3.23 6.66 3.70
C THR A 51 -4.51 6.50 2.88
N ILE A 52 -4.87 5.27 2.51
CA ILE A 52 -6.13 4.96 1.82
C ILE A 52 -7.31 5.29 2.74
N ASP A 53 -7.27 4.80 3.98
CA ASP A 53 -8.31 5.04 4.97
C ASP A 53 -8.53 6.54 5.21
N MET A 54 -7.45 7.28 5.48
CA MET A 54 -7.53 8.72 5.71
C MET A 54 -8.09 9.49 4.50
N ALA A 55 -7.72 9.10 3.28
CA ALA A 55 -8.20 9.77 2.06
C ALA A 55 -9.69 9.54 1.84
N ILE A 56 -10.15 8.29 2.00
CA ILE A 56 -11.55 7.91 1.84
C ILE A 56 -12.42 8.52 2.93
N GLU A 57 -11.97 8.48 4.19
CA GLU A 57 -12.69 9.10 5.31
C GLU A 57 -12.75 10.63 5.19
N CYS A 58 -11.73 11.26 4.61
CA CYS A 58 -11.79 12.69 4.30
C CYS A 58 -12.92 13.00 3.30
N ASN A 59 -13.06 12.20 2.24
CA ASN A 59 -14.16 12.37 1.28
C ASN A 59 -15.52 12.11 1.95
N ARG A 60 -15.60 11.07 2.79
CA ARG A 60 -16.80 10.73 3.56
C ARG A 60 -17.25 11.85 4.48
N SER A 61 -16.31 12.47 5.22
CA SER A 61 -16.63 13.56 6.14
C SER A 61 -17.15 14.82 5.43
N HIS A 62 -16.90 14.94 4.12
CA HIS A 62 -17.39 16.03 3.28
C HIS A 62 -18.60 15.62 2.42
N GLY A 63 -19.11 14.39 2.55
CA GLY A 63 -20.27 13.91 1.81
C GLY A 63 -20.05 13.78 0.30
N VAL A 64 -18.80 13.57 -0.14
CA VAL A 64 -18.45 13.40 -1.56
C VAL A 64 -17.99 11.97 -1.84
N ALA A 65 -18.26 11.49 -3.06
CA ALA A 65 -17.85 10.15 -3.47
C ALA A 65 -16.33 9.89 -3.25
N PRO A 66 -15.93 8.63 -2.98
CA PRO A 66 -14.59 8.29 -2.49
C PRO A 66 -13.44 8.62 -3.47
N ASP A 67 -13.73 8.82 -4.75
CA ASP A 67 -12.78 9.14 -5.82
C ASP A 67 -12.73 10.64 -6.17
N VAL A 68 -13.58 11.47 -5.56
CA VAL A 68 -13.66 12.90 -5.86
C VAL A 68 -12.51 13.65 -5.20
N LEU A 69 -11.72 14.38 -5.99
CA LEU A 69 -10.69 15.27 -5.48
C LEU A 69 -11.30 16.61 -5.03
N ILE A 70 -11.36 16.83 -3.72
CA ILE A 70 -11.79 18.12 -3.14
C ILE A 70 -10.63 18.84 -2.46
N LYS A 71 -10.68 20.19 -2.47
CA LYS A 71 -9.62 21.04 -1.90
C LYS A 71 -9.23 20.67 -0.46
N PRO A 72 -10.16 20.39 0.47
CA PRO A 72 -9.81 20.00 1.84
C PRO A 72 -9.04 18.66 1.93
N CYS A 73 -9.29 17.73 1.01
CA CYS A 73 -8.72 16.39 1.02
C CYS A 73 -7.49 16.25 0.10
N LYS A 74 -7.09 17.31 -0.58
CA LYS A 74 -6.05 17.28 -1.61
C LYS A 74 -4.72 16.73 -1.10
N GLU A 75 -4.29 17.20 0.08
CA GLU A 75 -3.04 16.74 0.69
C GLU A 75 -3.08 15.24 1.00
N ILE A 76 -4.09 14.80 1.75
CA ILE A 76 -4.23 13.39 2.14
C ILE A 76 -4.40 12.49 0.90
N GLN A 77 -5.15 12.92 -0.10
CA GLN A 77 -5.28 12.17 -1.36
C GLN A 77 -3.95 12.08 -2.12
N GLY A 78 -3.13 13.13 -2.10
CA GLY A 78 -1.81 13.06 -2.71
C GLY A 78 -0.83 12.17 -1.93
N HIS A 79 -0.94 12.10 -0.60
CA HIS A 79 -0.23 11.10 0.21
C HIS A 79 -0.64 9.67 -0.17
N MET A 80 -1.95 9.41 -0.32
CA MET A 80 -2.46 8.13 -0.81
C MET A 80 -1.88 7.82 -2.18
N ARG A 81 -2.03 8.72 -3.17
CA ARG A 81 -1.51 8.53 -4.53
C ARG A 81 -0.01 8.25 -4.54
N PHE A 82 0.77 9.02 -3.78
CA PHE A 82 2.21 8.81 -3.68
C PHE A 82 2.52 7.42 -3.11
N CYS A 83 1.81 6.96 -2.08
CA CYS A 83 1.98 5.62 -1.54
C CYS A 83 1.69 4.55 -2.59
N LEU A 84 0.56 4.65 -3.29
CA LEU A 84 0.18 3.71 -4.35
C LEU A 84 1.22 3.67 -5.48
N LEU A 85 1.70 4.83 -5.93
CA LEU A 85 2.74 4.88 -6.97
C LEU A 85 4.09 4.33 -6.48
N SER A 86 4.41 4.54 -5.20
CA SER A 86 5.64 4.05 -4.60
C SER A 86 5.73 2.53 -4.56
N THR A 87 4.61 1.79 -4.59
CA THR A 87 4.66 0.32 -4.62
C THR A 87 5.24 -0.22 -5.93
N PHE A 88 5.13 0.54 -7.03
CA PHE A 88 5.72 0.17 -8.32
C PHE A 88 7.20 0.51 -8.41
N CYS A 89 7.63 1.57 -7.72
CA CYS A 89 8.99 2.10 -7.78
C CYS A 89 9.58 2.38 -6.38
N PRO A 90 9.64 1.36 -5.48
CA PRO A 90 9.91 1.58 -4.06
C PRO A 90 11.30 2.15 -3.78
N LYS A 91 12.31 1.75 -4.58
CA LYS A 91 13.68 2.25 -4.42
C LYS A 91 13.78 3.73 -4.77
N GLN A 92 13.22 4.14 -5.90
CA GLN A 92 13.23 5.52 -6.36
C GLN A 92 12.38 6.41 -5.45
N ALA A 93 11.23 5.90 -5.00
CA ALA A 93 10.38 6.57 -4.02
C ALA A 93 11.13 6.83 -2.71
N SER A 94 11.83 5.83 -2.16
CA SER A 94 12.62 5.99 -0.93
C SER A 94 13.67 7.09 -1.08
N LEU A 95 14.45 7.08 -2.16
CA LEU A 95 15.48 8.09 -2.42
C LEU A 95 14.89 9.50 -2.55
N LEU A 96 13.73 9.62 -3.20
CA LEU A 96 13.01 10.88 -3.32
C LEU A 96 12.53 11.37 -1.95
N VAL A 97 11.88 10.51 -1.15
CA VAL A 97 11.40 10.83 0.21
C VAL A 97 12.55 11.26 1.11
N ASP A 98 13.68 10.55 1.06
CA ASP A 98 14.89 10.89 1.81
C ASP A 98 15.41 12.28 1.44
N CYS A 99 15.49 12.57 0.14
CA CYS A 99 15.92 13.89 -0.33
C CYS A 99 14.94 15.00 0.08
N MET A 100 13.64 14.73 -0.02
CA MET A 100 12.57 15.64 0.33
C MET A 100 12.34 15.77 1.85
N LYS A 101 13.11 15.03 2.66
CA LYS A 101 12.99 14.99 4.13
C LYS A 101 11.57 14.62 4.58
N GLY A 102 10.98 13.62 3.94
CA GLY A 102 9.63 13.14 4.25
C GLY A 102 8.49 13.94 3.62
N ARG A 103 8.77 15.02 2.86
CA ARG A 103 7.73 15.80 2.17
C ARG A 103 7.35 15.17 0.84
N ILE A 104 6.06 15.01 0.59
CA ILE A 104 5.55 14.52 -0.69
C ILE A 104 5.24 15.71 -1.60
N PRO A 105 5.67 15.70 -2.87
CA PRO A 105 5.29 16.75 -3.82
C PRO A 105 3.83 16.58 -4.22
N LEU A 106 2.98 17.50 -3.78
CA LEU A 106 1.51 17.42 -3.88
C LEU A 106 0.88 18.37 -4.91
N ASP A 107 1.70 19.16 -5.64
CA ASP A 107 1.41 19.99 -6.84
C ASP A 107 2.36 21.21 -6.91
N GLU A 108 2.11 22.15 -7.83
CA GLU A 108 2.84 23.42 -8.07
C GLU A 108 3.13 24.26 -6.80
N GLN A 109 2.34 24.07 -5.74
CA GLN A 109 2.51 24.78 -4.47
C GLN A 109 3.71 24.28 -3.65
N GLN A 110 4.20 23.07 -3.94
CA GLN A 110 5.39 22.50 -3.32
C GLN A 110 6.38 22.08 -4.40
N PRO A 111 7.10 23.05 -4.99
CA PRO A 111 8.06 22.75 -6.03
C PRO A 111 9.17 21.86 -5.47
N ILE A 112 9.60 20.91 -6.29
CA ILE A 112 10.66 19.98 -5.92
C ILE A 112 11.97 20.77 -5.85
N PRO A 113 12.69 20.73 -4.71
CA PRO A 113 13.98 21.36 -4.57
C PRO A 113 14.94 20.92 -5.67
N LYS A 114 15.76 21.84 -6.17
CA LYS A 114 16.69 21.56 -7.29
C LYS A 114 17.62 20.37 -7.01
N ASN A 115 18.04 20.19 -5.75
CA ASN A 115 18.87 19.07 -5.32
C ASN A 115 18.13 17.71 -5.33
N CYS A 116 16.80 17.70 -5.33
CA CYS A 116 15.97 16.50 -5.38
C CYS A 116 15.39 16.20 -6.76
N LEU A 117 15.53 17.10 -7.73
CA LEU A 117 15.03 16.91 -9.10
C LEU A 117 15.55 15.62 -9.75
N LYS A 118 16.80 15.24 -9.46
CA LYS A 118 17.34 13.97 -9.97
C LYS A 118 16.50 12.77 -9.49
N PHE A 119 16.23 12.68 -8.19
CA PHE A 119 15.45 11.59 -7.62
C PHE A 119 14.00 11.61 -8.08
N TRP A 120 13.44 12.81 -8.29
CA TRP A 120 12.14 12.96 -8.90
C TRP A 120 12.09 12.39 -10.32
N ASN A 121 13.04 12.77 -11.17
CA ASN A 121 13.11 12.28 -12.54
C ASN A 121 13.35 10.76 -12.59
N ASP A 122 14.18 10.23 -11.68
CA ASP A 122 14.41 8.78 -11.56
C ASP A 122 13.12 8.05 -11.16
N PHE A 123 12.33 8.62 -10.24
CA PHE A 123 11.03 8.09 -9.83
C PHE A 123 10.01 8.14 -10.97
N ASP A 124 9.87 9.29 -11.63
CA ASP A 124 8.97 9.50 -12.76
C ASP A 124 9.30 8.56 -13.94
N SER A 125 10.59 8.43 -14.29
CA SER A 125 11.04 7.50 -15.32
C SER A 125 10.73 6.04 -14.98
N CYS A 126 10.84 5.67 -13.70
CA CYS A 126 10.47 4.33 -13.26
C CYS A 126 8.96 4.09 -13.42
N LEU A 127 8.11 5.04 -13.05
CA LEU A 127 6.66 4.94 -13.21
C LEU A 127 6.26 4.85 -14.69
N GLY A 128 6.90 5.62 -15.57
CA GLY A 128 6.72 5.52 -17.02
C GLY A 128 6.99 4.11 -17.53
N LYS A 129 8.13 3.52 -17.17
CA LYS A 129 8.47 2.13 -17.55
C LYS A 129 7.49 1.10 -16.99
N ALA A 130 7.07 1.25 -15.73
CA ALA A 130 6.09 0.35 -15.13
C ALA A 130 4.74 0.41 -15.85
N THR A 131 4.35 1.60 -16.31
CA THR A 131 3.14 1.81 -17.11
C THR A 131 3.26 1.15 -18.48
N ASP A 132 4.37 1.39 -19.19
CA ASP A 132 4.66 0.79 -20.50
C ASP A 132 4.65 -0.75 -20.43
N ASP A 133 5.28 -1.32 -19.41
CA ASP A 133 5.31 -2.77 -19.18
C ASP A 133 3.91 -3.34 -18.93
N PHE A 134 3.08 -2.63 -18.18
CA PHE A 134 1.69 -3.04 -17.90
C PHE A 134 0.84 -2.99 -19.17
N GLU A 135 0.93 -1.92 -19.96
CA GLU A 135 0.19 -1.78 -21.22
C GLU A 135 0.61 -2.84 -22.24
N THR A 136 1.92 -3.11 -22.35
CA THR A 136 2.45 -4.08 -23.32
C THR A 136 2.09 -5.52 -22.95
N LYS A 137 2.07 -5.87 -21.66
CA LYS A 137 1.65 -7.20 -21.19
C LYS A 137 0.15 -7.43 -21.36
N ASN A 138 -0.66 -6.39 -21.19
CA ASN A 138 -2.12 -6.49 -21.28
C ASN A 138 -2.68 -6.21 -22.68
N ASN A 139 -1.85 -5.80 -23.64
CA ASN A 139 -2.27 -5.58 -25.02
C ASN A 139 -1.23 -6.06 -26.05
N PRO A 140 -1.14 -7.38 -26.30
CA PRO A 140 -0.12 -7.99 -27.15
C PRO A 140 -0.23 -7.64 -28.65
N LEU A 141 -1.23 -6.84 -29.06
CA LEU A 141 -1.45 -6.42 -30.44
C LEU A 141 -0.66 -5.16 -30.85
N LYS A 142 0.07 -4.51 -29.92
CA LYS A 142 1.05 -3.48 -30.24
C LYS A 142 2.44 -4.11 -30.41
N LYS A 143 2.69 -4.79 -31.53
CA LYS A 143 4.03 -5.14 -32.00
C LYS A 143 4.15 -4.89 -33.49
#